data_AF-A0A8T5LK69-F1
#
_entry.id   AF-A0A8T5LK69-F1
#
_cell.length_a   1.000
_cell.length_b   1.000
_cell.length_c   1.000
_cell.angle_alpha   90.00
_cell.angle_beta   90.00
_cell.angle_gamma   90.00
#
_symmetry.space_group_name_H-M   'P 1'
#
loop_
_entity.id
_entity.type
_entity.pdbx_description
1 polymer ?
#
loop_
_entity_poly.entity_id
_entity_poly.type
_entity_poly.pdbx_seq_one_letter_code
_entity_poly.pdbx_strand_id
1 'polypeptide(L)'
;MNFLKRQNEKNIYQIKEKGTIKNVDKEKINKKLKIDEVIRLSEEEYKFISRDKEIFTHFNLQWCDHIPGRNYALVKIVKKGYYKQNGEEILPIISFDDGFIVHCIDVKNGVSYEDINEKNFEYSFNNIKSTDDLKKIILRRYSKSMPDLTEEEILSLGVSITTLKIIRRI
;
A
#
# COMPACT_ATOMS: atom_id res chain seq x y z
N MET A 1 -13.51 14.94 7.81
CA MET A 1 -13.73 14.78 6.35
C MET A 1 -12.71 13.77 5.85
N ASN A 2 -13.10 12.54 5.48
CA ASN A 2 -12.18 11.52 4.97
C ASN A 2 -11.79 11.88 3.53
N PHE A 3 -10.61 12.46 3.34
CA PHE A 3 -10.07 12.88 2.03
C PHE A 3 -9.94 11.74 1.01
N LEU A 4 -10.09 10.48 1.44
CA LEU A 4 -9.80 9.28 0.66
C LEU A 4 -11.02 8.37 0.41
N LYS A 5 -12.25 8.88 0.52
CA LYS A 5 -13.44 8.07 0.18
C LYS A 5 -13.47 7.88 -1.35
N ARG A 6 -12.86 6.79 -1.83
CA ARG A 6 -12.71 6.44 -3.25
C ARG A 6 -14.07 6.48 -3.95
N GLN A 7 -14.21 7.29 -4.98
CA GLN A 7 -15.38 7.24 -5.86
C GLN A 7 -15.05 6.36 -7.09
N ASN A 8 -15.96 5.44 -7.39
CA ASN A 8 -15.98 4.55 -8.56
C ASN A 8 -14.71 3.70 -8.77
N GLU A 9 -14.57 2.62 -8.00
CA GLU A 9 -13.56 1.61 -8.31
C GLU A 9 -13.90 0.91 -9.64
N LYS A 10 -13.02 1.06 -10.62
CA LYS A 10 -13.06 0.26 -11.84
C LYS A 10 -12.82 -1.21 -11.46
N ASN A 11 -13.67 -2.13 -11.91
CA ASN A 11 -13.55 -3.57 -11.61
C ASN A 11 -12.46 -4.29 -12.43
N ILE A 12 -11.36 -3.58 -12.71
CA ILE A 12 -10.22 -4.11 -13.47
C ILE A 12 -8.88 -3.82 -12.77
N TYR A 13 -7.90 -4.69 -12.99
CA TYR A 13 -6.48 -4.40 -12.79
C TYR A 13 -5.79 -4.20 -14.14
N GLN A 14 -4.85 -3.25 -14.21
CA GLN A 14 -3.88 -3.19 -15.31
C GLN A 14 -2.63 -3.96 -14.87
N ILE A 15 -2.40 -5.13 -15.48
CA ILE A 15 -1.29 -6.00 -15.12
C ILE A 15 -0.22 -6.00 -16.20
N LYS A 16 1.05 -5.98 -15.81
CA LYS A 16 2.17 -6.35 -16.67
C LYS A 16 2.52 -7.81 -16.42
N GLU A 17 2.40 -8.63 -17.45
CA GLU A 17 2.70 -10.06 -17.44
C GLU A 17 3.57 -10.38 -18.66
N LYS A 18 4.76 -10.96 -18.44
CA LYS A 18 5.70 -11.35 -19.52
C LYS A 18 5.99 -10.23 -20.54
N GLY A 19 6.06 -8.99 -20.07
CA GLY A 19 6.33 -7.81 -20.90
C GLY A 19 5.11 -7.18 -21.56
N THR A 20 3.93 -7.80 -21.50
CA THR A 20 2.68 -7.25 -22.06
C THR A 20 1.79 -6.65 -20.98
N ILE A 21 1.12 -5.54 -21.30
CA ILE A 21 0.12 -4.92 -20.41
C ILE A 21 -1.27 -5.44 -20.79
N LYS A 22 -2.05 -5.87 -19.81
CA LYS A 22 -3.42 -6.38 -20.00
C LYS A 22 -4.36 -5.77 -18.96
N ASN A 23 -5.59 -5.49 -19.37
CA ASN A 23 -6.68 -5.26 -18.43
C ASN A 23 -7.29 -6.61 -18.06
N VAL A 24 -7.39 -6.90 -16.77
CA VAL A 24 -7.98 -8.13 -16.26
C VAL A 24 -9.06 -7.81 -15.25
N ASP A 25 -10.09 -8.64 -15.23
CA ASP A 25 -11.17 -8.58 -14.24
C ASP A 25 -10.63 -8.84 -12.82
N LYS A 26 -10.93 -7.94 -11.87
CA LYS A 26 -10.43 -8.05 -10.50
C LYS A 26 -10.95 -9.30 -9.81
N GLU A 27 -12.25 -9.55 -9.87
CA GLU A 27 -12.89 -10.68 -9.18
C GLU A 27 -12.31 -12.02 -9.64
N LYS A 28 -12.07 -12.16 -10.94
CA LYS A 28 -11.45 -13.36 -11.52
C LYS A 28 -10.03 -13.58 -10.98
N ILE A 29 -9.21 -12.53 -10.90
CA ILE A 29 -7.86 -12.61 -10.32
C ILE A 29 -7.92 -12.89 -8.82
N ASN A 30 -8.79 -12.19 -8.09
CA ASN A 30 -8.94 -12.31 -6.65
C ASN A 30 -9.37 -13.73 -6.26
N LYS A 31 -10.37 -14.27 -6.96
CA LYS A 31 -10.81 -15.67 -6.78
C LYS A 31 -9.71 -16.67 -7.14
N LYS A 32 -8.97 -16.46 -8.23
CA LYS A 32 -7.86 -17.34 -8.64
C LYS A 32 -6.75 -17.38 -7.59
N LEU A 33 -6.41 -16.23 -7.00
CA LEU A 33 -5.35 -16.11 -6.02
C LEU A 33 -5.81 -16.37 -4.58
N LYS A 34 -7.12 -16.45 -4.34
CA LYS A 34 -7.78 -16.53 -3.02
C LYS A 34 -7.43 -15.35 -2.12
N ILE A 35 -7.52 -14.15 -2.69
CA ILE A 35 -7.30 -12.87 -2.02
C ILE A 35 -8.58 -12.04 -2.07
N ASP A 36 -8.69 -11.10 -1.14
CA ASP A 36 -9.75 -10.12 -1.08
C ASP A 36 -9.42 -8.91 -1.96
N GLU A 37 -8.18 -8.41 -1.88
CA GLU A 37 -7.73 -7.24 -2.66
C GLU A 37 -6.20 -7.22 -2.87
N VAL A 38 -5.72 -6.19 -3.58
CA VAL A 38 -4.31 -5.97 -3.86
C VAL A 38 -3.74 -4.80 -3.05
N ILE A 39 -2.66 -5.05 -2.31
CA ILE A 39 -1.81 -4.02 -1.70
C ILE A 39 -0.67 -3.70 -2.68
N ARG A 40 -0.61 -2.44 -3.11
CA ARG A 40 0.31 -1.97 -4.15
C ARG A 40 1.49 -1.25 -3.53
N LEU A 41 2.71 -1.70 -3.81
CA LEU A 41 3.93 -1.07 -3.34
C LEU A 41 4.65 -0.36 -4.48
N SER A 42 5.22 0.81 -4.20
CA SER A 42 6.15 1.40 -5.15
C SER A 42 7.38 0.51 -5.30
N GLU A 43 8.06 0.61 -6.45
CA GLU A 43 9.30 -0.12 -6.69
C GLU A 43 10.35 0.10 -5.60
N GLU A 44 10.45 1.31 -5.07
CA GLU A 44 11.41 1.65 -4.03
C GLU A 44 11.07 0.95 -2.72
N GLU A 45 9.80 0.90 -2.31
CA GLU A 45 9.38 0.17 -1.11
C GLU A 45 9.54 -1.32 -1.26
N TYR A 46 9.22 -1.85 -2.44
CA TYR A 46 9.32 -3.27 -2.73
C TYR A 46 10.73 -3.82 -2.50
N LYS A 47 11.76 -3.02 -2.81
CA LYS A 47 13.18 -3.37 -2.60
C LYS A 47 13.56 -3.51 -1.13
N PHE A 48 12.80 -2.91 -0.22
CA PHE A 48 13.07 -2.92 1.22
C PHE A 48 12.23 -3.94 2.00
N ILE A 49 11.41 -4.75 1.31
CA ILE A 49 10.82 -5.94 1.91
C ILE A 49 11.95 -6.89 2.28
N SER A 50 12.09 -7.17 3.57
CA SER A 50 12.97 -8.22 4.07
C SER A 50 12.46 -9.57 3.57
N ARG A 51 13.31 -10.30 2.84
CA ARG A 51 12.96 -11.61 2.22
C ARG A 51 13.07 -12.77 3.21
N ASP A 52 13.71 -12.51 4.34
CA ASP A 52 13.97 -13.40 5.47
C ASP A 52 12.90 -13.29 6.56
N LYS A 53 12.11 -12.21 6.59
CA LYS A 53 11.00 -12.04 7.52
C LYS A 53 9.68 -12.50 6.93
N GLU A 54 8.90 -13.24 7.72
CA GLU A 54 7.53 -13.61 7.38
C GLU A 54 6.51 -12.53 7.70
N ILE A 55 6.83 -11.61 8.62
CA ILE A 55 5.91 -10.56 9.07
C ILE A 55 6.51 -9.21 8.70
N PHE A 56 5.66 -8.31 8.19
CA PHE A 56 6.05 -6.93 7.95
C PHE A 56 4.93 -5.92 8.25
N THR A 57 5.34 -4.69 8.55
CA THR A 57 4.46 -3.56 8.79
C THR A 57 4.43 -2.65 7.56
N HIS A 58 3.22 -2.41 7.02
CA HIS A 58 2.98 -1.44 5.98
C HIS A 58 2.34 -0.19 6.56
N PHE A 59 2.91 0.98 6.24
CA PHE A 59 2.38 2.27 6.64
C PHE A 59 1.72 2.98 5.47
N ASN A 60 0.54 3.58 5.68
CA ASN A 60 -0.17 4.42 4.72
C ASN A 60 -0.53 5.77 5.38
N LEU A 61 -0.87 6.79 4.59
CA LEU A 61 -1.34 8.07 5.15
C LEU A 61 -2.73 7.89 5.78
N GLN A 62 -2.87 8.29 7.05
CA GLN A 62 -4.10 8.36 7.86
C GLN A 62 -4.96 7.08 7.95
N TRP A 63 -5.41 6.54 6.82
CA TRP A 63 -6.43 5.51 6.75
C TRP A 63 -6.11 4.47 5.68
N CYS A 64 -6.39 3.21 5.98
CA CYS A 64 -6.51 2.13 5.00
C CYS A 64 -7.79 1.32 5.25
N ASP A 65 -8.30 0.69 4.19
CA ASP A 65 -9.48 -0.18 4.20
C ASP A 65 -9.11 -1.67 4.32
N HIS A 66 -7.88 -1.95 4.76
CA HIS A 66 -7.47 -3.31 5.09
C HIS A 66 -8.27 -3.83 6.28
N ILE A 67 -8.58 -5.11 6.28
CA ILE A 67 -9.41 -5.76 7.29
C ILE A 67 -8.61 -6.94 7.86
N PRO A 68 -8.36 -6.98 9.17
CA PRO A 68 -7.76 -8.13 9.83
C PRO A 68 -8.51 -9.44 9.50
N GLY A 69 -7.77 -10.52 9.29
CA GLY A 69 -8.32 -11.82 8.90
C GLY A 69 -8.49 -12.02 7.39
N ARG A 70 -8.28 -10.99 6.56
CA ARG A 70 -8.35 -11.09 5.09
C ARG A 70 -7.00 -11.34 4.44
N ASN A 71 -7.03 -11.84 3.21
CA ASN A 71 -5.84 -12.12 2.42
C ASN A 71 -5.68 -11.09 1.31
N TYR A 72 -4.45 -10.67 1.05
CA TYR A 72 -4.15 -9.68 0.03
C TYR A 72 -3.01 -10.17 -0.86
N ALA A 73 -2.98 -9.73 -2.11
CA ALA A 73 -1.76 -9.81 -2.90
C ALA A 73 -0.93 -8.55 -2.70
N LEU A 74 0.30 -8.71 -2.26
CA LEU A 74 1.30 -7.65 -2.21
C LEU A 74 2.08 -7.65 -3.53
N VAL A 75 1.94 -6.58 -4.29
CA VAL A 75 2.48 -6.50 -5.66
C VAL A 75 3.22 -5.20 -5.93
N LYS A 76 4.12 -5.25 -6.91
CA LYS A 76 4.89 -4.08 -7.34
C LYS A 76 4.10 -3.24 -8.33
N ILE A 77 4.08 -1.92 -8.11
CA ILE A 77 3.70 -0.93 -9.13
C ILE A 77 4.85 -0.81 -10.13
N VAL A 78 4.60 -1.20 -11.37
CA VAL A 78 5.54 -1.06 -12.49
C VAL A 78 5.42 0.32 -13.14
N LYS A 79 4.21 0.86 -13.22
CA LYS A 79 3.96 2.23 -13.68
C LYS A 79 2.95 2.88 -12.73
N LYS A 80 3.33 4.03 -12.16
CA LYS A 80 2.47 4.78 -11.24
C LYS A 80 1.20 5.24 -11.95
N GLY A 81 0.07 5.07 -11.26
CA GLY A 81 -1.18 5.75 -11.58
C GLY A 81 -1.23 7.14 -10.93
N TYR A 82 -2.32 7.86 -11.13
CA TYR A 82 -2.57 9.15 -10.49
C TYR A 82 -4.07 9.47 -10.51
N TYR A 83 -4.50 10.37 -9.64
CA TYR A 83 -5.85 10.93 -9.66
C TYR A 83 -5.86 12.22 -10.48
N LYS A 84 -6.87 12.39 -11.32
CA LYS A 84 -7.17 13.66 -11.98
C LYS A 84 -7.88 14.60 -11.01
N GLN A 85 -7.92 15.90 -11.32
CA GLN A 85 -8.61 16.92 -10.52
C GLN A 85 -10.11 16.62 -10.31
N ASN A 86 -10.75 15.93 -11.26
CA ASN A 86 -12.15 15.51 -11.15
C ASN A 86 -12.36 14.23 -10.31
N GLY A 87 -11.32 13.73 -9.65
CA GLY A 87 -11.35 12.52 -8.83
C GLY A 87 -11.22 11.21 -9.60
N GLU A 88 -11.12 11.24 -10.94
CA GLU A 88 -10.93 10.02 -11.72
C GLU A 88 -9.54 9.41 -11.48
N GLU A 89 -9.48 8.12 -11.12
CA GLU A 89 -8.23 7.36 -11.05
C GLU A 89 -7.78 6.89 -12.45
N ILE A 90 -6.57 7.27 -12.82
CA ILE A 90 -5.75 6.55 -13.80
C ILE A 90 -5.04 5.43 -13.07
N LEU A 91 -5.46 4.19 -13.35
CA LEU A 91 -4.96 3.00 -12.66
C LEU A 91 -3.44 2.85 -12.82
N PRO A 92 -2.74 2.42 -11.76
CA PRO A 92 -1.36 1.96 -11.89
C PRO A 92 -1.28 0.65 -12.68
N ILE A 93 -0.16 0.45 -13.36
CA ILE A 93 0.20 -0.87 -13.90
C ILE A 93 0.96 -1.62 -12.82
N ILE A 94 0.42 -2.75 -12.40
CA ILE A 94 1.02 -3.63 -11.38
C ILE A 94 1.60 -4.89 -12.02
N SER A 95 2.52 -5.55 -11.34
CA SER A 95 2.99 -6.89 -11.73
C SER A 95 2.86 -7.82 -10.55
N PHE A 96 2.26 -8.97 -10.80
CA PHE A 96 2.19 -10.08 -9.86
C PHE A 96 3.47 -10.93 -9.87
N ASP A 97 4.41 -10.66 -10.78
CA ASP A 97 5.70 -11.35 -10.85
C ASP A 97 6.50 -11.05 -9.57
N ASP A 98 7.04 -12.10 -8.93
CA ASP A 98 7.73 -12.08 -7.62
C ASP A 98 6.85 -11.60 -6.44
N GLY A 99 5.53 -11.47 -6.62
CA GLY A 99 4.60 -10.99 -5.60
C GLY A 99 4.37 -11.97 -4.44
N PHE A 100 3.68 -11.48 -3.40
CA PHE A 100 3.35 -12.28 -2.21
C PHE A 100 1.85 -12.34 -1.98
N ILE A 101 1.37 -13.47 -1.46
CA ILE A 101 0.08 -13.55 -0.79
C ILE A 101 0.33 -13.34 0.69
N VAL A 102 -0.37 -12.38 1.28
CA VAL A 102 -0.23 -11.99 2.69
C VAL A 102 -1.56 -12.08 3.43
N HIS A 103 -1.51 -12.41 4.71
CA HIS A 103 -2.63 -12.34 5.63
C HIS A 103 -2.56 -11.05 6.44
N CYS A 104 -3.67 -10.33 6.58
CA CYS A 104 -3.73 -9.16 7.44
C CYS A 104 -3.96 -9.57 8.90
N ILE A 105 -2.98 -9.26 9.76
CA ILE A 105 -3.03 -9.59 11.19
C ILE A 105 -3.74 -8.48 11.97
N ASP A 106 -3.34 -7.23 11.74
CA ASP A 106 -3.80 -6.08 12.52
C ASP A 106 -3.80 -4.81 11.67
N VAL A 107 -4.71 -3.89 12.00
CA VAL A 107 -4.85 -2.58 11.35
C VAL A 107 -5.15 -1.53 12.41
N LYS A 108 -4.36 -0.44 12.40
CA LYS A 108 -4.60 0.76 13.19
C LYS A 108 -4.66 1.95 12.25
N ASN A 109 -5.76 2.70 12.25
CA ASN A 109 -5.92 3.91 11.46
C ASN A 109 -5.82 5.15 12.35
N GLY A 110 -5.40 6.28 11.77
CA GLY A 110 -5.37 7.59 12.44
C GLY A 110 -4.37 7.67 13.59
N VAL A 111 -3.27 6.90 13.53
CA VAL A 111 -2.23 6.92 14.56
C VAL A 111 -1.42 8.19 14.40
N SER A 112 -1.35 9.01 15.45
CA SER A 112 -0.52 10.21 15.47
C SER A 112 0.96 9.84 15.50
N TYR A 113 1.83 10.69 14.94
CA TYR A 113 3.28 10.41 14.94
C TYR A 113 3.88 10.39 16.36
N GLU A 114 3.25 11.07 17.32
CA GLU A 114 3.59 11.09 18.73
C GLU A 114 3.30 9.75 19.43
N ASP A 115 2.35 8.99 18.93
CA ASP A 115 1.97 7.67 19.47
C ASP A 115 2.80 6.53 18.88
N ILE A 116 3.63 6.83 17.87
CA ILE A 116 4.51 5.85 17.22
C ILE A 116 5.75 5.61 18.08
N ASN A 117 6.01 4.35 18.37
CA ASN A 117 7.16 3.90 19.15
C ASN A 117 7.92 2.78 18.44
N GLU A 118 9.03 2.35 19.05
CA GLU A 118 9.93 1.34 18.48
C GLU A 118 9.24 0.03 18.09
N LYS A 119 8.19 -0.39 18.83
CA LYS A 119 7.45 -1.63 18.52
C LYS A 119 6.74 -1.54 17.17
N ASN A 120 6.34 -0.34 16.74
CA ASN A 120 5.72 -0.15 15.44
C ASN A 120 6.71 -0.44 14.28
N PHE A 121 8.03 -0.32 14.54
CA PHE A 121 9.08 -0.54 13.54
C PHE A 121 9.72 -1.93 13.57
N GLU A 122 9.34 -2.79 14.51
CA GLU A 122 9.91 -4.15 14.68
C GLU A 122 9.91 -4.96 13.36
N TYR A 123 8.78 -4.87 12.65
CA TYR A 123 8.55 -5.54 11.37
C TYR A 123 8.51 -4.57 10.18
N SER A 124 8.93 -3.32 10.32
CA SER A 124 8.92 -2.38 9.20
C SER A 124 9.87 -2.80 8.08
N PHE A 125 9.64 -2.26 6.88
CA PHE A 125 10.60 -2.30 5.79
C PHE A 125 11.98 -1.78 6.23
N ASN A 126 13.04 -2.28 5.58
CA ASN A 126 14.42 -2.05 6.01
C ASN A 126 14.83 -0.56 6.03
N ASN A 127 14.13 0.29 5.29
CA ASN A 127 14.37 1.72 5.21
C ASN A 127 13.53 2.58 6.17
N ILE A 128 12.72 1.99 7.05
CA ILE A 128 11.88 2.74 8.00
C ILE A 128 12.22 2.28 9.42
N LYS A 129 13.17 2.92 10.10
CA LYS A 129 13.61 2.49 11.45
C LYS A 129 13.28 3.50 12.54
N SER A 130 12.73 4.64 12.16
CA SER A 130 12.37 5.74 13.05
C SER A 130 11.14 6.47 12.56
N THR A 131 10.55 7.28 13.44
CA THR A 131 9.46 8.20 13.10
C THR A 131 9.88 9.19 12.01
N ASP A 132 11.14 9.64 11.99
CA ASP A 132 11.65 10.54 10.96
C ASP A 132 11.77 9.86 9.60
N ASP A 133 12.19 8.60 9.54
CA ASP A 133 12.19 7.83 8.29
C ASP A 133 10.77 7.66 7.76
N LEU A 134 9.82 7.37 8.65
CA LEU A 134 8.42 7.23 8.30
C LEU A 134 7.84 8.53 7.73
N LYS A 135 8.07 9.67 8.40
CA LYS A 135 7.65 11.00 7.91
C LYS A 135 8.18 11.26 6.50
N LYS A 136 9.48 11.02 6.27
CA LYS A 136 10.11 11.16 4.93
C LYS A 136 9.44 10.30 3.87
N ILE A 137 9.12 9.05 4.19
CA ILE A 137 8.48 8.12 3.26
C ILE A 137 7.04 8.53 2.94
N ILE A 138 6.29 8.96 3.94
CA ILE A 138 4.91 9.46 3.77
C ILE A 138 4.94 10.71 2.89
N LEU A 139 5.74 11.72 3.20
CA LEU A 139 5.87 12.92 2.36
C LEU A 139 6.26 12.58 0.92
N ARG A 140 7.29 11.75 0.73
CA ARG A 140 7.72 11.33 -0.60
C ARG A 140 6.60 10.67 -1.42
N ARG A 141 5.70 9.92 -0.76
CA ARG A 141 4.55 9.29 -1.42
C ARG A 141 3.45 10.29 -1.74
N TYR A 142 3.10 11.16 -0.79
CA TYR A 142 1.86 11.91 -0.84
C TYR A 142 2.00 13.36 -1.30
N SER A 143 3.14 14.02 -1.14
CA SER A 143 3.31 15.43 -1.55
C SER A 143 3.05 15.64 -3.05
N LYS A 144 3.33 14.64 -3.90
CA LYS A 144 3.03 14.72 -5.34
C LYS A 144 1.58 14.38 -5.69
N SER A 145 0.94 13.50 -4.92
CA SER A 145 -0.43 13.05 -5.20
C SER A 145 -1.49 13.91 -4.50
N MET A 146 -1.09 14.75 -3.55
CA MET A 146 -1.94 15.68 -2.80
C MET A 146 -1.35 17.11 -2.89
N PRO A 147 -1.30 17.71 -4.09
CA PRO A 147 -0.64 19.01 -4.30
C PRO A 147 -1.32 20.17 -3.55
N ASP A 148 -2.56 19.99 -3.10
CA ASP A 148 -3.32 21.00 -2.36
C ASP A 148 -3.00 21.03 -0.86
N LEU A 149 -2.19 20.08 -0.36
CA LEU A 149 -1.77 20.02 1.03
C LEU A 149 -0.28 20.33 1.17
N THR A 150 0.06 21.12 2.17
CA THR A 150 1.44 21.33 2.62
C THR A 150 2.00 20.08 3.30
N GLU A 151 3.32 20.00 3.44
CA GLU A 151 3.96 18.87 4.14
C GLU A 151 3.50 18.76 5.60
N GLU A 152 3.33 19.90 6.29
CA GLU A 152 2.82 19.95 7.66
C GLU A 152 1.40 19.40 7.76
N GLU A 153 0.51 19.80 6.83
CA GLU A 153 -0.85 19.26 6.76
C GLU A 153 -0.86 17.76 6.50
N ILE A 154 -0.04 17.26 5.56
CA ILE A 154 0.08 15.81 5.31
C ILE A 154 0.51 15.08 6.57
N LEU A 155 1.53 15.58 7.28
CA LEU A 155 2.00 14.93 8.52
C LEU A 155 0.96 15.02 9.65
N SER A 156 0.19 16.10 9.74
CA SER A 156 -0.87 16.25 10.75
C SER A 156 -1.99 15.20 10.63
N LEU A 157 -2.15 14.56 9.47
CA LEU A 157 -3.16 13.52 9.26
C LEU A 157 -2.82 12.21 9.97
N GLY A 158 -1.57 12.02 10.41
CA GLY A 158 -1.08 10.78 11.00
C GLY A 158 -0.95 9.65 9.96
N VAL A 159 -0.86 8.41 10.46
CA VAL A 159 -0.66 7.22 9.63
C VAL A 159 -1.65 6.11 9.96
N SER A 160 -1.84 5.23 9.00
CA SER A 160 -2.34 3.89 9.26
C SER A 160 -1.19 2.89 9.28
N ILE A 161 -1.32 1.88 10.12
CA ILE A 161 -0.35 0.82 10.36
C ILE A 161 -1.05 -0.51 10.10
N THR A 162 -0.59 -1.26 9.10
CA THR A 162 -1.08 -2.61 8.79
C THR A 162 0.02 -3.62 9.07
N THR A 163 -0.27 -4.63 9.90
CA THR A 163 0.62 -5.77 10.12
C THR A 163 0.21 -6.91 9.20
N LEU A 164 1.16 -7.43 8.42
CA LEU A 164 0.94 -8.43 7.38
C LEU A 164 1.86 -9.63 7.60
N LYS A 165 1.34 -10.85 7.40
CA LYS A 165 2.13 -12.08 7.37
C LYS A 165 2.14 -12.68 5.98
N ILE A 166 3.33 -12.95 5.44
CA ILE A 166 3.52 -13.67 4.18
C ILE A 166 3.03 -15.11 4.36
N ILE A 167 2.09 -15.51 3.51
CA ILE A 167 1.58 -16.89 3.43
C ILE A 167 2.40 -17.68 2.41
N ARG A 168 2.61 -17.09 1.22
CA ARG A 168 3.35 -17.70 0.10
C ARG A 168 3.71 -16.66 -0.95
N ARG A 169 4.60 -17.03 -1.87
CA ARG A 169 4.83 -16.29 -3.12
C ARG A 169 3.77 -16.64 -4.18
N ILE A 170 3.57 -15.72 -5.13
CA ILE A 170 2.65 -15.88 -6.27
C ILE A 170 3.31 -16.66 -7.39
#